data_AF-A0A969FV28-F1
#
_entry.id   AF-A0A969FV28-F1
#
_cell.length_a   1.000
_cell.length_b   1.000
_cell.length_c   1.000
_cell.angle_alpha   90.00
_cell.angle_beta   90.00
_cell.angle_gamma   90.00
#
_symmetry.space_group_name_H-M   'P 1'
#
loop_
_entity.id
_entity.type
_entity.pdbx_description
1 polymer ?
#
loop_
_entity_poly.entity_id
_entity_poly.type
_entity_poly.pdbx_seq_one_letter_code
_entity_poly.pdbx_strand_id
1 'polypeptide(L)'
;MSGPKSGWIIVAGGSAIVSLVIAWRSHQEQQRKVRAAQSLDMQRERDVSRAAASVSALLHEIEAQCKQIHHEHATAYAAEDLRTWEQQIEGVRTDFARLMDKLDQARQQFQATSESTQQTGQYDGGFFDSIDFGILRHRLSTLQDEGIRIISTINVRQEAERLNQELTEQRRQAAESQIALLEFQGALQVLASLPHTVFAPGSYASLEQRATRIIAEIERGAFQDAIILAHTLQQEGIRQTDAVRASFAKWQQHHDQAAEAMRITRENLISADQTLLEHYAPKQYAEIQQQIEALEHSFEAIQSPTHDLTLYETLIAQSVVIRETIVQLQTTAVEDDAKAKQRREVVREVVRALEGMNFNVGVRLADKNDPFSDFLVAAGRPSGQEWSLRVDYEQHIHMETEDGTHGADCVKDVKDLQQRLEGVGVHLNMTDWGRANPNRPKPGNGAEKDKEEKKNYLSPGVNP
;
A
#
# COMPACT_ATOMS: atom_id res chain seq x y z
N MET A 1 -89.76 -150.81 7.21
CA MET A 1 -89.25 -151.33 8.49
C MET A 1 -87.76 -151.01 8.60
N SER A 2 -87.33 -150.57 9.78
CA SER A 2 -85.95 -150.46 10.33
C SER A 2 -84.87 -149.65 9.59
N GLY A 3 -84.36 -148.58 10.22
CA GLY A 3 -82.98 -148.06 10.03
C GLY A 3 -81.95 -148.95 10.75
N PRO A 4 -80.75 -148.47 11.20
CA PRO A 4 -80.02 -147.21 10.98
C PRO A 4 -78.46 -147.40 10.78
N LYS A 5 -77.69 -146.28 10.82
CA LYS A 5 -76.33 -146.06 11.43
C LYS A 5 -75.17 -145.51 10.55
N SER A 6 -74.77 -144.27 10.87
CA SER A 6 -73.46 -143.78 11.38
C SER A 6 -72.10 -143.99 10.64
N GLY A 7 -71.46 -142.87 10.23
CA GLY A 7 -70.20 -142.37 10.86
C GLY A 7 -68.84 -142.35 10.10
N TRP A 8 -68.10 -141.23 10.32
CA TRP A 8 -66.63 -140.96 10.26
C TRP A 8 -65.96 -140.55 8.89
N ILE A 9 -64.96 -139.65 8.73
CA ILE A 9 -64.33 -138.51 9.48
C ILE A 9 -63.27 -137.77 8.55
N ILE A 10 -63.20 -136.42 8.63
CA ILE A 10 -62.09 -135.40 8.61
C ILE A 10 -60.93 -135.34 7.53
N VAL A 11 -60.65 -134.10 7.03
CA VAL A 11 -59.38 -133.27 7.05
C VAL A 11 -59.01 -132.63 5.69
N ALA A 12 -59.26 -131.32 5.52
CA ALA A 12 -58.49 -130.40 4.65
C ALA A 12 -58.94 -128.92 4.88
N GLY A 13 -58.35 -128.19 5.83
CA GLY A 13 -58.84 -126.84 6.19
C GLY A 13 -57.81 -125.85 6.77
N GLY A 14 -56.51 -126.10 6.65
CA GLY A 14 -55.46 -125.25 7.27
C GLY A 14 -54.86 -124.15 6.39
N SER A 15 -54.82 -124.32 5.06
CA SER A 15 -54.06 -123.41 4.16
C SER A 15 -54.82 -122.16 3.72
N ALA A 16 -56.16 -122.20 3.68
CA ALA A 16 -56.95 -121.07 3.16
C ALA A 16 -57.06 -119.91 4.15
N ILE A 17 -57.07 -120.20 5.45
CA ILE A 17 -57.25 -119.20 6.52
C ILE A 17 -56.00 -118.34 6.69
N VAL A 18 -54.80 -118.92 6.57
CA VAL A 18 -53.52 -118.18 6.68
C VAL A 18 -53.35 -117.21 5.51
N SER A 19 -53.66 -117.63 4.27
CA SER A 19 -53.59 -116.76 3.10
C SER A 19 -54.58 -115.59 3.15
N LEU A 20 -55.78 -115.81 3.72
CA LEU A 20 -56.79 -114.76 3.89
C LEU A 20 -56.37 -113.71 4.92
N VAL A 21 -55.72 -114.13 6.02
CA VAL A 21 -55.20 -113.21 7.04
C VAL A 21 -54.03 -112.38 6.50
N ILE A 22 -53.13 -112.98 5.71
CA ILE A 22 -52.02 -112.24 5.06
C ILE A 22 -52.55 -111.25 4.02
N ALA A 23 -53.51 -111.66 3.18
CA ALA A 23 -54.14 -110.78 2.20
C ALA A 23 -54.90 -109.62 2.87
N TRP A 24 -55.60 -109.89 3.98
CA TRP A 24 -56.30 -108.84 4.74
C TRP A 24 -55.32 -107.88 5.42
N ARG A 25 -54.21 -108.36 5.99
CA ARG A 25 -53.15 -107.50 6.53
C ARG A 25 -52.50 -106.65 5.45
N SER A 26 -52.15 -107.24 4.30
CA SER A 26 -51.60 -106.54 3.15
C SER A 26 -52.56 -105.48 2.62
N HIS A 27 -53.86 -105.76 2.58
CA HIS A 27 -54.88 -104.80 2.16
C HIS A 27 -55.04 -103.65 3.17
N GLN A 28 -55.02 -103.94 4.48
CA GLN A 28 -55.02 -102.92 5.53
C GLN A 28 -53.76 -102.04 5.48
N GLU A 29 -52.61 -102.62 5.16
CA GLU A 29 -51.34 -101.90 5.03
C GLU A 29 -51.31 -101.03 3.77
N GLN A 30 -51.85 -101.51 2.64
CA GLN A 30 -52.06 -100.71 1.44
C GLN A 30 -53.05 -99.57 1.68
N GLN A 31 -54.17 -99.81 2.36
CA GLN A 31 -55.11 -98.74 2.69
C GLN A 31 -54.51 -97.69 3.63
N ARG A 32 -53.65 -98.09 4.58
CA ARG A 32 -52.90 -97.13 5.41
C ARG A 32 -51.91 -96.32 4.59
N LYS A 33 -51.21 -96.94 3.63
CA LYS A 33 -50.30 -96.23 2.72
C LYS A 33 -51.04 -95.25 1.79
N VAL A 34 -52.20 -95.63 1.26
CA VAL A 34 -53.04 -94.75 0.43
C VAL A 34 -53.59 -93.57 1.24
N ARG A 35 -54.08 -93.80 2.46
CA ARG A 35 -54.56 -92.71 3.34
C ARG A 35 -53.43 -91.79 3.79
N ALA A 36 -52.24 -92.34 4.06
CA ALA A 36 -51.05 -91.56 4.38
C ALA A 36 -50.62 -90.68 3.20
N ALA A 37 -50.61 -91.23 1.98
CA ALA A 37 -50.32 -90.49 0.74
C ALA A 37 -51.36 -89.37 0.49
N GLN A 38 -52.66 -89.68 0.59
CA GLN A 38 -53.73 -88.67 0.46
C GLN A 38 -53.66 -87.56 1.53
N SER A 39 -53.26 -87.90 2.76
CA SER A 39 -53.07 -86.90 3.82
C SER A 39 -51.85 -86.01 3.55
N LEU A 40 -50.79 -86.56 2.97
CA LEU A 40 -49.59 -85.83 2.57
C LEU A 40 -49.86 -84.91 1.38
N ASP A 41 -50.64 -85.36 0.39
CA ASP A 41 -51.03 -84.56 -0.77
C ASP A 41 -51.93 -83.38 -0.36
N MET A 42 -52.95 -83.61 0.47
CA MET A 42 -53.76 -82.51 1.01
C MET A 42 -52.96 -81.54 1.88
N GLN A 43 -51.92 -82.03 2.58
CA GLN A 43 -51.06 -81.17 3.38
C GLN A 43 -50.13 -80.32 2.51
N ARG A 44 -49.58 -80.90 1.43
CA ARG A 44 -48.78 -80.18 0.42
C ARG A 44 -49.61 -79.14 -0.34
N GLU A 45 -50.83 -79.48 -0.73
CA GLU A 45 -51.75 -78.56 -1.41
C GLU A 45 -52.11 -77.36 -0.50
N ARG A 46 -52.30 -77.61 0.80
CA ARG A 46 -52.48 -76.54 1.80
C ARG A 46 -51.22 -75.70 1.98
N ASP A 47 -50.04 -76.29 1.99
CA ASP A 47 -48.79 -75.57 2.18
C ASP A 47 -48.43 -74.71 0.95
N VAL A 48 -48.65 -75.21 -0.26
CA VAL A 48 -48.51 -74.43 -1.50
C VAL A 48 -49.58 -73.33 -1.59
N SER A 49 -50.83 -73.61 -1.23
CA SER A 49 -51.89 -72.59 -1.21
C SER A 49 -51.61 -71.50 -0.17
N ARG A 50 -51.04 -71.85 0.99
CA ARG A 50 -50.58 -70.87 1.99
C ARG A 50 -49.40 -70.06 1.46
N ALA A 51 -48.43 -70.68 0.79
CA ALA A 51 -47.32 -69.97 0.18
C ALA A 51 -47.80 -68.99 -0.90
N ALA A 52 -48.72 -69.41 -1.77
CA ALA A 52 -49.33 -68.55 -2.79
C ALA A 52 -50.15 -67.40 -2.18
N ALA A 53 -50.95 -67.67 -1.15
CA ALA A 53 -51.68 -66.63 -0.43
C ALA A 53 -50.73 -65.64 0.26
N SER A 54 -49.62 -66.12 0.83
CA SER A 54 -48.57 -65.29 1.43
C SER A 54 -47.87 -64.40 0.39
N VAL A 55 -47.55 -64.94 -0.78
CA VAL A 55 -46.96 -64.19 -1.90
C VAL A 55 -47.96 -63.16 -2.44
N SER A 56 -49.23 -63.54 -2.59
CA SER A 56 -50.29 -62.61 -3.03
C SER A 56 -50.54 -61.49 -2.02
N ALA A 57 -50.49 -61.77 -0.72
CA ALA A 57 -50.61 -60.76 0.33
C ALA A 57 -49.42 -59.79 0.31
N LEU A 58 -48.19 -60.31 0.16
CA LEU A 58 -46.99 -59.49 -0.02
C LEU A 58 -47.08 -58.62 -1.28
N LEU A 59 -47.63 -59.13 -2.37
CA LEU A 59 -47.80 -58.36 -3.61
C LEU A 59 -48.86 -57.25 -3.47
N HIS A 60 -49.93 -57.49 -2.72
CA HIS A 60 -50.89 -56.43 -2.37
C HIS A 60 -50.28 -55.39 -1.41
N GLU A 61 -49.43 -55.80 -0.47
CA GLU A 61 -48.69 -54.89 0.41
C GLU A 61 -47.70 -54.04 -0.39
N ILE A 62 -46.95 -54.65 -1.31
CA ILE A 62 -46.04 -53.97 -2.23
C ILE A 62 -46.82 -53.01 -3.13
N GLU A 63 -47.95 -53.43 -3.71
CA GLU A 63 -48.78 -52.57 -4.55
C GLU A 63 -49.32 -51.36 -3.78
N ALA A 64 -49.76 -51.56 -2.54
CA ALA A 64 -50.22 -50.49 -1.67
C ALA A 64 -49.08 -49.53 -1.29
N GLN A 65 -47.90 -50.06 -0.95
CA GLN A 65 -46.72 -49.26 -0.65
C GLN A 65 -46.20 -48.52 -1.89
N CYS A 66 -46.23 -49.12 -3.08
CA CYS A 66 -45.89 -48.43 -4.32
C CYS A 66 -46.89 -47.32 -4.67
N LYS A 67 -48.19 -47.54 -4.45
CA LYS A 67 -49.21 -46.48 -4.59
C LYS A 67 -49.01 -45.35 -3.59
N GLN A 68 -48.64 -45.69 -2.35
CA GLN A 68 -48.33 -44.72 -1.32
C GLN A 68 -47.06 -43.93 -1.66
N ILE A 69 -45.99 -44.61 -2.07
CA ILE A 69 -44.76 -43.99 -2.59
C ILE A 69 -45.07 -43.08 -3.78
N HIS A 70 -45.95 -43.50 -4.70
CA HIS A 70 -46.31 -42.67 -5.86
C HIS A 70 -47.14 -41.45 -5.46
N HIS A 71 -48.03 -41.60 -4.46
CA HIS A 71 -48.78 -40.49 -3.90
C HIS A 71 -47.88 -39.51 -3.14
N GLU A 72 -46.98 -40.03 -2.29
CA GLU A 72 -45.96 -39.27 -1.56
C GLU A 72 -45.01 -38.57 -2.53
N HIS A 73 -44.62 -39.22 -3.62
CA HIS A 73 -43.82 -38.60 -4.68
C HIS A 73 -44.59 -37.51 -5.44
N ALA A 74 -45.87 -37.72 -5.75
CA ALA A 74 -46.71 -36.71 -6.39
C ALA A 74 -46.97 -35.49 -5.48
N THR A 75 -47.13 -35.70 -4.17
CA THR A 75 -47.28 -34.61 -3.19
C THR A 75 -45.95 -33.93 -2.90
N ALA A 76 -44.84 -34.67 -2.87
CA ALA A 76 -43.50 -34.12 -2.76
C ALA A 76 -43.15 -33.28 -3.99
N TYR A 77 -43.55 -33.68 -5.21
CA TYR A 77 -43.44 -32.85 -6.42
C TYR A 77 -44.18 -31.50 -6.32
N ALA A 78 -45.20 -31.42 -5.46
CA ALA A 78 -45.95 -30.18 -5.19
C ALA A 78 -45.35 -29.35 -4.03
N ALA A 79 -44.45 -29.93 -3.23
CA ALA A 79 -43.77 -29.24 -2.15
C ALA A 79 -42.45 -28.64 -2.65
N GLU A 80 -42.36 -27.31 -2.71
CA GLU A 80 -41.18 -26.57 -3.22
C GLU A 80 -39.91 -26.66 -2.35
N ASP A 81 -39.89 -27.50 -1.30
CA ASP A 81 -38.78 -27.58 -0.35
C ASP A 81 -37.91 -28.84 -0.54
N LEU A 82 -36.72 -28.61 -1.11
CA LEU A 82 -35.77 -29.61 -1.59
C LEU A 82 -35.25 -30.55 -0.51
N ARG A 83 -35.05 -30.10 0.73
CA ARG A 83 -34.55 -30.95 1.83
C ARG A 83 -35.59 -31.96 2.30
N THR A 84 -36.85 -31.54 2.35
CA THR A 84 -37.97 -32.41 2.69
C THR A 84 -38.16 -33.46 1.60
N TRP A 85 -37.92 -33.05 0.34
CA TRP A 85 -37.91 -33.92 -0.83
C TRP A 85 -36.79 -34.99 -0.76
N GLU A 86 -35.55 -34.59 -0.48
CA GLU A 86 -34.40 -35.52 -0.35
C GLU A 86 -34.59 -36.58 0.74
N GLN A 87 -35.12 -36.18 1.91
CA GLN A 87 -35.41 -37.13 3.00
C GLN A 87 -36.53 -38.09 2.65
N GLN A 88 -37.60 -37.60 2.02
CA GLN A 88 -38.71 -38.45 1.57
C GLN A 88 -38.26 -39.42 0.48
N ILE A 89 -37.36 -38.99 -0.40
CA ILE A 89 -36.83 -39.82 -1.48
C ILE A 89 -35.85 -40.89 -1.01
N GLU A 90 -34.97 -40.57 -0.06
CA GLU A 90 -34.09 -41.57 0.51
C GLU A 90 -34.90 -42.61 1.31
N GLY A 91 -36.00 -42.18 1.95
CA GLY A 91 -37.01 -43.06 2.52
C GLY A 91 -37.65 -43.97 1.47
N VAL A 92 -38.16 -43.41 0.38
CA VAL A 92 -38.74 -44.14 -0.76
C VAL A 92 -37.74 -45.12 -1.36
N ARG A 93 -36.47 -44.73 -1.52
CA ARG A 93 -35.39 -45.57 -2.07
C ARG A 93 -35.10 -46.75 -1.16
N THR A 94 -35.02 -46.51 0.14
CA THR A 94 -34.79 -47.54 1.17
C THR A 94 -35.96 -48.51 1.24
N ASP A 95 -37.20 -48.00 1.22
CA ASP A 95 -38.40 -48.81 1.25
C ASP A 95 -38.56 -49.64 -0.02
N PHE A 96 -38.26 -49.06 -1.19
CA PHE A 96 -38.29 -49.79 -2.45
C PHE A 96 -37.21 -50.88 -2.51
N ALA A 97 -35.98 -50.60 -2.08
CA ALA A 97 -34.92 -51.62 -1.98
C ALA A 97 -35.32 -52.76 -1.04
N ARG A 98 -35.92 -52.43 0.11
CA ARG A 98 -36.43 -53.42 1.07
C ARG A 98 -37.58 -54.24 0.50
N LEU A 99 -38.45 -53.66 -0.31
CA LEU A 99 -39.54 -54.37 -0.98
C LEU A 99 -39.01 -55.33 -2.05
N MET A 100 -38.01 -54.91 -2.82
CA MET A 100 -37.35 -55.77 -3.79
C MET A 100 -36.64 -56.95 -3.11
N ASP A 101 -35.96 -56.72 -1.99
CA ASP A 101 -35.34 -57.80 -1.20
C ASP A 101 -36.39 -58.79 -0.64
N LYS A 102 -37.49 -58.29 -0.07
CA LYS A 102 -38.60 -59.14 0.41
C LYS A 102 -39.20 -59.98 -0.71
N LEU A 103 -39.30 -59.40 -1.90
CA LEU A 103 -39.85 -60.08 -3.06
C LEU A 103 -38.91 -61.18 -3.57
N ASP A 104 -37.60 -60.92 -3.63
CA ASP A 104 -36.62 -61.92 -4.00
C ASP A 104 -36.58 -63.08 -2.99
N GLN A 105 -36.72 -62.78 -1.70
CA GLN A 105 -36.87 -63.82 -0.67
C GLN A 105 -38.14 -64.66 -0.85
N ALA A 106 -39.28 -64.03 -1.12
CA ALA A 106 -40.54 -64.73 -1.37
C ALA A 106 -40.46 -65.61 -2.63
N ARG A 107 -39.78 -65.14 -3.68
CA ARG A 107 -39.50 -65.90 -4.89
C ARG A 107 -38.63 -67.13 -4.61
N GLN A 108 -37.56 -66.98 -3.82
CA GLN A 108 -36.67 -68.09 -3.43
C GLN A 108 -37.41 -69.14 -2.59
N GLN A 109 -38.22 -68.72 -1.62
CA GLN A 109 -39.04 -69.62 -0.80
C GLN A 109 -40.05 -70.41 -1.64
N PHE A 110 -40.67 -69.74 -2.62
CA PHE A 110 -41.59 -70.39 -3.54
C PHE A 110 -40.89 -71.40 -4.45
N GLN A 111 -39.74 -71.05 -5.03
CA GLN A 111 -38.93 -71.97 -5.85
C GLN A 111 -38.50 -73.21 -5.05
N ALA A 112 -38.03 -73.04 -3.81
CA ALA A 112 -37.66 -74.14 -2.94
C ALA A 112 -38.84 -75.08 -2.63
N THR A 113 -40.05 -74.52 -2.44
CA THR A 113 -41.28 -75.31 -2.19
C THR A 113 -41.73 -76.04 -3.45
N SER A 114 -41.66 -75.38 -4.61
CA SER A 114 -41.98 -75.94 -5.93
C SER A 114 -41.07 -77.12 -6.31
N GLU A 115 -39.74 -76.95 -6.16
CA GLU A 115 -38.74 -77.97 -6.49
C GLU A 115 -38.86 -79.21 -5.58
N SER A 116 -39.14 -79.01 -4.28
CA SER A 116 -39.46 -80.09 -3.33
C SER A 116 -40.69 -80.90 -3.75
N THR A 117 -41.67 -80.26 -4.39
CA THR A 117 -42.92 -80.91 -4.79
C THR A 117 -42.75 -81.69 -6.11
N GLN A 118 -41.98 -81.16 -7.07
CA GLN A 118 -41.70 -81.81 -8.35
C GLN A 118 -40.83 -83.09 -8.24
N GLN A 119 -39.93 -83.18 -7.25
CA GLN A 119 -39.11 -84.39 -7.04
C GLN A 119 -39.91 -85.65 -6.66
N THR A 120 -41.21 -85.53 -6.33
CA THR A 120 -42.06 -86.68 -5.95
C THR A 120 -42.98 -87.23 -7.05
N GLY A 121 -42.87 -86.74 -8.28
CA GLY A 121 -43.25 -87.49 -9.48
C GLY A 121 -44.74 -87.76 -9.78
N GLN A 122 -45.70 -87.21 -9.02
CA GLN A 122 -47.13 -87.39 -9.32
C GLN A 122 -47.93 -86.11 -9.02
N TYR A 123 -47.89 -85.12 -9.90
CA TYR A 123 -48.92 -84.07 -9.93
C TYR A 123 -49.09 -83.55 -11.35
N ASP A 124 -50.32 -83.64 -11.86
CA ASP A 124 -50.72 -83.19 -13.20
C ASP A 124 -51.01 -81.69 -13.16
N GLY A 125 -50.46 -80.94 -14.14
CA GLY A 125 -50.17 -79.50 -14.07
C GLY A 125 -51.34 -78.51 -14.07
N GLY A 126 -52.58 -78.91 -13.74
CA GLY A 126 -53.77 -78.06 -13.94
C GLY A 126 -54.03 -76.97 -12.87
N PHE A 127 -53.49 -77.10 -11.66
CA PHE A 127 -53.77 -76.12 -10.58
C PHE A 127 -52.79 -74.94 -10.58
N PHE A 128 -51.59 -75.12 -11.14
CA PHE A 128 -50.54 -74.10 -11.21
C PHE A 128 -50.82 -73.02 -12.27
N ASP A 129 -51.65 -73.31 -13.27
CA ASP A 129 -52.07 -72.34 -14.31
C ASP A 129 -53.17 -71.36 -13.85
N SER A 130 -53.80 -71.60 -12.68
CA SER A 130 -54.89 -70.73 -12.17
C SER A 130 -54.43 -69.61 -11.24
N ILE A 131 -53.17 -69.65 -10.80
CA ILE A 131 -52.54 -68.52 -10.11
C ILE A 131 -51.85 -67.70 -11.20
N ASP A 132 -52.36 -66.49 -11.44
CA ASP A 132 -51.99 -65.61 -12.55
C ASP A 132 -50.57 -65.01 -12.39
N PHE A 133 -49.57 -65.88 -12.34
CA PHE A 133 -48.15 -65.55 -12.18
C PHE A 133 -47.63 -64.66 -13.32
N GLY A 134 -48.28 -64.72 -14.49
CA GLY A 134 -48.04 -63.79 -15.60
C GLY A 134 -48.38 -62.34 -15.21
N ILE A 135 -49.54 -62.12 -14.58
CA ILE A 135 -49.94 -60.81 -14.07
C ILE A 135 -49.01 -60.33 -12.96
N LEU A 136 -48.62 -61.21 -12.03
CA LEU A 136 -47.71 -60.85 -10.94
C LEU A 136 -46.32 -60.46 -11.46
N ARG A 137 -45.77 -61.24 -12.41
CA ARG A 137 -44.49 -60.94 -13.05
C ARG A 137 -44.54 -59.64 -13.86
N HIS A 138 -45.63 -59.39 -14.57
CA HIS A 138 -45.81 -58.15 -15.32
C HIS A 138 -45.89 -56.93 -14.39
N ARG A 139 -46.69 -57.02 -13.31
CA ARG A 139 -46.79 -55.95 -12.29
C ARG A 139 -45.44 -55.64 -11.64
N LEU A 140 -44.64 -56.67 -11.37
CA LEU A 140 -43.29 -56.53 -10.84
C LEU A 140 -42.34 -55.80 -11.78
N SER A 141 -42.36 -56.17 -13.06
CA SER A 141 -41.57 -55.49 -14.09
C SER A 141 -41.96 -54.01 -14.18
N THR A 142 -43.26 -53.71 -14.19
CA THR A 142 -43.75 -52.33 -14.27
C THR A 142 -43.33 -51.49 -13.06
N LEU A 143 -43.35 -52.06 -11.85
CA LEU A 143 -42.88 -51.38 -10.64
C LEU A 143 -41.36 -51.15 -10.65
N GLN A 144 -40.59 -52.11 -11.15
CA GLN A 144 -39.15 -51.98 -11.30
C GLN A 144 -38.79 -50.90 -12.33
N ASP A 145 -39.47 -50.86 -13.47
CA ASP A 145 -39.28 -49.85 -14.51
C ASP A 145 -39.62 -48.43 -14.01
N GLU A 146 -40.70 -48.29 -13.22
CA GLU A 146 -41.10 -47.02 -12.64
C GLU A 146 -40.13 -46.54 -11.55
N GLY A 147 -39.62 -47.47 -10.70
CA GLY A 147 -38.57 -47.16 -9.73
C GLY A 147 -37.28 -46.68 -10.38
N ILE A 148 -36.88 -47.29 -11.50
CA ILE A 148 -35.72 -46.86 -12.30
C ILE A 148 -35.94 -45.44 -12.86
N ARG A 149 -37.15 -45.12 -13.34
CA ARG A 149 -37.49 -43.78 -13.84
C ARG A 149 -37.40 -42.69 -12.77
N ILE A 150 -37.90 -42.98 -11.56
CA ILE A 150 -37.86 -42.04 -10.43
C ILE A 150 -36.40 -41.74 -10.06
N ILE A 151 -35.57 -42.78 -9.87
CA ILE A 151 -34.14 -42.62 -9.52
C ILE A 151 -33.38 -41.83 -10.59
N SER A 152 -33.63 -42.10 -11.87
CA SER A 152 -33.02 -41.35 -12.98
C SER A 152 -33.36 -39.85 -12.93
N THR A 153 -34.63 -39.53 -12.67
CA THR A 153 -35.11 -38.13 -12.60
C THR A 153 -34.47 -37.37 -11.43
N ILE A 154 -34.26 -38.03 -10.30
CA ILE A 154 -33.57 -37.47 -9.12
C ILE A 154 -32.11 -37.18 -9.44
N ASN A 155 -31.39 -38.13 -10.03
CA ASN A 155 -29.99 -37.95 -10.39
C ASN A 155 -29.81 -36.78 -11.37
N VAL A 156 -30.71 -36.63 -12.35
CA VAL A 156 -30.70 -35.50 -13.29
C VAL A 156 -30.92 -34.17 -12.59
N ARG A 157 -31.81 -34.12 -11.57
CA ARG A 157 -32.06 -32.88 -10.79
C ARG A 157 -30.90 -32.51 -9.88
N GLN A 158 -30.33 -33.48 -9.16
CA GLN A 158 -29.15 -33.25 -8.30
C GLN A 158 -27.96 -32.76 -9.13
N GLU A 159 -27.76 -33.33 -10.32
CA GLU A 159 -26.71 -32.87 -11.23
C GLU A 159 -27.01 -31.48 -11.79
N ALA A 160 -28.26 -31.17 -12.13
CA ALA A 160 -28.66 -29.84 -12.56
C ALA A 160 -28.47 -28.78 -11.46
N GLU A 161 -28.75 -29.11 -10.19
CA GLU A 161 -28.49 -28.23 -9.06
C GLU A 161 -27.01 -28.03 -8.79
N ARG A 162 -26.20 -29.10 -8.85
CA ARG A 162 -24.74 -29.01 -8.74
C ARG A 162 -24.18 -28.08 -9.81
N LEU A 163 -24.57 -28.27 -11.07
CA LEU A 163 -24.17 -27.42 -12.19
C LEU A 163 -24.65 -25.97 -12.03
N ASN A 164 -25.85 -25.75 -11.48
CA ASN A 164 -26.39 -24.42 -11.24
C ASN A 164 -25.66 -23.69 -10.09
N GLN A 165 -25.28 -24.42 -9.03
CA GLN A 165 -24.44 -23.91 -7.95
C GLN A 165 -23.04 -23.54 -8.48
N GLU A 166 -22.43 -24.39 -9.30
CA GLU A 166 -21.13 -24.13 -9.94
C GLU A 166 -21.19 -22.89 -10.85
N LEU A 167 -22.25 -22.75 -11.66
CA LEU A 167 -22.45 -21.58 -12.51
C LEU A 167 -22.64 -20.30 -11.68
N THR A 168 -23.39 -20.39 -10.58
CA THR A 168 -23.64 -19.25 -9.69
C THR A 168 -22.35 -18.79 -9.02
N GLU A 169 -21.53 -19.74 -8.54
CA GLU A 169 -20.23 -19.45 -7.94
C GLU A 169 -19.25 -18.89 -8.98
N GLN A 170 -19.19 -19.44 -10.20
CA GLN A 170 -18.38 -18.87 -11.28
C GLN A 170 -18.81 -17.44 -11.62
N ARG A 171 -20.11 -17.15 -11.68
CA ARG A 171 -20.62 -15.78 -11.90
C ARG A 171 -20.23 -14.84 -10.77
N ARG A 172 -20.28 -15.30 -9.51
CA ARG A 172 -19.84 -14.54 -8.35
C ARG A 172 -18.36 -14.20 -8.45
N GLN A 173 -17.51 -15.18 -8.72
CA GLN A 173 -16.06 -14.99 -8.87
C GLN A 173 -15.73 -14.09 -10.06
N ALA A 174 -16.44 -14.22 -11.18
CA ALA A 174 -16.29 -13.33 -12.33
C ALA A 174 -16.60 -11.87 -11.97
N ALA A 175 -17.71 -11.62 -11.27
CA ALA A 175 -18.07 -10.28 -10.80
C ALA A 175 -17.02 -9.71 -9.81
N GLU A 176 -16.54 -10.53 -8.87
CA GLU A 176 -15.49 -10.14 -7.92
C GLU A 176 -14.17 -9.80 -8.61
N SER A 177 -13.77 -10.58 -9.64
CA SER A 177 -12.56 -10.30 -10.42
C SER A 177 -12.63 -8.97 -11.18
N GLN A 178 -13.81 -8.59 -11.66
CA GLN A 178 -14.03 -7.29 -12.32
C GLN A 178 -13.94 -6.14 -11.32
N ILE A 179 -14.50 -6.29 -10.12
CA ILE A 179 -14.38 -5.30 -9.04
C ILE A 179 -12.90 -5.12 -8.67
N ALA A 180 -12.17 -6.21 -8.44
CA ALA A 180 -10.75 -6.13 -8.10
C ALA A 180 -9.91 -5.45 -9.20
N LEU A 181 -10.21 -5.70 -10.48
CA LEU A 181 -9.60 -4.99 -11.59
C LEU A 181 -9.89 -3.49 -11.57
N LEU A 182 -11.14 -3.08 -11.33
CA LEU A 182 -11.53 -1.67 -11.23
C LEU A 182 -10.82 -0.96 -10.06
N GLU A 183 -10.73 -1.61 -8.91
CA GLU A 183 -10.02 -1.08 -7.75
C GLU A 183 -8.52 -0.87 -8.04
N PHE A 184 -7.88 -1.83 -8.70
CA PHE A 184 -6.50 -1.69 -9.16
C PHE A 184 -6.35 -0.53 -10.17
N GLN A 185 -7.26 -0.41 -11.14
CA GLN A 185 -7.26 0.70 -12.10
C GLN A 185 -7.41 2.06 -11.40
N GLY A 186 -8.26 2.13 -10.36
CA GLY A 186 -8.37 3.31 -9.51
C GLY A 186 -7.05 3.69 -8.84
N ALA A 187 -6.34 2.72 -8.26
CA ALA A 187 -5.01 2.97 -7.68
C ALA A 187 -4.00 3.44 -8.72
N LEU A 188 -4.02 2.86 -9.93
CA LEU A 188 -3.16 3.27 -11.03
C LEU A 188 -3.45 4.71 -11.51
N GLN A 189 -4.73 5.10 -11.57
CA GLN A 189 -5.15 6.45 -11.95
C GLN A 189 -4.74 7.50 -10.91
N VAL A 190 -4.78 7.16 -9.62
CA VAL A 190 -4.24 8.04 -8.57
C VAL A 190 -2.74 8.24 -8.76
N LEU A 191 -1.97 7.20 -9.05
CA LEU A 191 -0.54 7.31 -9.33
C LEU A 191 -0.26 8.17 -10.59
N ALA A 192 -1.07 8.02 -11.64
CA ALA A 192 -0.97 8.82 -12.87
C ALA A 192 -1.17 10.33 -12.65
N SER A 193 -1.99 10.70 -11.65
CA SER A 193 -2.26 12.11 -11.31
C SER A 193 -1.09 12.80 -10.60
N LEU A 194 -0.08 12.04 -10.17
CA LEU A 194 1.09 12.53 -9.46
C LEU A 194 2.30 12.68 -10.41
N PRO A 195 3.36 13.42 -10.02
CA PRO A 195 4.61 13.51 -10.77
C PRO A 195 5.46 12.22 -10.72
N HIS A 196 4.83 11.09 -11.02
CA HIS A 196 5.40 9.74 -10.98
C HIS A 196 6.57 9.52 -11.95
N THR A 197 6.66 10.30 -13.04
CA THR A 197 7.76 10.20 -14.02
C THR A 197 9.07 10.70 -13.43
N VAL A 198 8.98 11.66 -12.52
CA VAL A 198 10.13 12.21 -11.79
C VAL A 198 10.43 11.33 -10.60
N PHE A 199 9.44 11.09 -9.72
CA PHE A 199 9.68 10.51 -8.40
C PHE A 199 9.67 8.98 -8.33
N ALA A 200 9.17 8.31 -9.37
CA ALA A 200 9.10 6.84 -9.47
C ALA A 200 9.18 6.39 -10.94
N PRO A 201 10.30 6.71 -11.64
CA PRO A 201 10.41 6.47 -13.07
C PRO A 201 10.23 4.99 -13.41
N GLY A 202 9.32 4.70 -14.35
CA GLY A 202 9.02 3.35 -14.79
C GLY A 202 8.01 2.56 -13.93
N SER A 203 7.69 3.01 -12.70
CA SER A 203 6.73 2.32 -11.84
C SER A 203 5.33 2.26 -12.45
N TYR A 204 4.85 3.37 -13.04
CA TYR A 204 3.55 3.41 -13.71
C TYR A 204 3.48 2.47 -14.91
N ALA A 205 4.44 2.56 -15.84
CA ALA A 205 4.48 1.71 -17.03
C ALA A 205 4.58 0.22 -16.68
N SER A 206 5.32 -0.12 -15.62
CA SER A 206 5.40 -1.50 -15.11
C SER A 206 4.05 -2.01 -14.57
N LEU A 207 3.35 -1.20 -13.78
CA LEU A 207 2.01 -1.55 -13.25
C LEU A 207 0.98 -1.65 -14.37
N GLU A 208 0.99 -0.71 -15.31
CA GLU A 208 0.12 -0.70 -16.48
C GLU A 208 0.34 -1.93 -17.36
N GLN A 209 1.59 -2.31 -17.63
CA GLN A 209 1.89 -3.53 -18.37
C GLN A 209 1.36 -4.77 -17.64
N ARG A 210 1.48 -4.82 -16.30
CA ARG A 210 1.00 -5.95 -15.49
C ARG A 210 -0.53 -6.00 -15.40
N ALA A 211 -1.23 -4.88 -15.61
CA ALA A 211 -2.69 -4.82 -15.71
C ALA A 211 -3.24 -5.75 -16.80
N THR A 212 -2.53 -5.84 -17.94
CA THR A 212 -2.92 -6.70 -19.07
C THR A 212 -2.96 -8.18 -18.68
N ARG A 213 -2.16 -8.60 -17.70
CA ARG A 213 -2.17 -9.98 -17.20
C ARG A 213 -3.44 -10.26 -16.39
N ILE A 214 -3.96 -9.30 -15.63
CA ILE A 214 -5.23 -9.47 -14.91
C ILE A 214 -6.36 -9.72 -15.92
N ILE A 215 -6.42 -8.91 -16.98
CA ILE A 215 -7.42 -9.05 -18.03
C ILE A 215 -7.32 -10.43 -18.70
N ALA A 216 -6.10 -10.87 -19.02
CA ALA A 216 -5.88 -12.20 -19.61
C ALA A 216 -6.33 -13.35 -18.69
N GLU A 217 -6.15 -13.25 -17.37
CA GLU A 217 -6.64 -14.27 -16.43
C GLU A 217 -8.17 -14.27 -16.32
N ILE A 218 -8.82 -13.10 -16.38
CA ILE A 218 -10.29 -12.99 -16.45
C ILE A 218 -10.82 -13.63 -17.74
N GLU A 219 -10.20 -13.37 -18.89
CA GLU A 219 -10.58 -13.93 -20.19
C GLU A 219 -10.42 -15.46 -20.24
N ARG A 220 -9.46 -16.02 -19.49
CA ARG A 220 -9.25 -17.47 -19.37
C ARG A 220 -10.17 -18.15 -18.37
N GLY A 221 -10.99 -17.40 -17.62
CA GLY A 221 -11.85 -17.92 -16.57
C GLY A 221 -11.10 -18.27 -15.26
N ALA A 222 -9.85 -17.86 -15.13
CA ALA A 222 -9.04 -18.04 -13.91
C ALA A 222 -9.32 -16.91 -12.90
N PHE A 223 -10.59 -16.79 -12.48
CA PHE A 223 -11.06 -15.64 -11.68
C PHE A 223 -10.35 -15.49 -10.34
N GLN A 224 -10.07 -16.60 -9.66
CA GLN A 224 -9.37 -16.58 -8.37
C GLN A 224 -7.94 -16.02 -8.50
N ASP A 225 -7.22 -16.43 -9.55
CA ASP A 225 -5.88 -15.94 -9.83
C ASP A 225 -5.90 -14.46 -10.25
N ALA A 226 -6.90 -14.05 -11.03
CA ALA A 226 -7.12 -12.66 -11.39
C ALA A 226 -7.36 -11.77 -10.15
N ILE A 227 -8.20 -12.22 -9.20
CA ILE A 227 -8.48 -11.51 -7.94
C ILE A 227 -7.18 -11.35 -7.11
N ILE A 228 -6.44 -12.44 -6.91
CA ILE A 228 -5.18 -12.42 -6.15
C ILE A 228 -4.16 -11.47 -6.79
N LEU A 229 -4.02 -11.56 -8.12
CA LEU A 229 -3.10 -10.69 -8.87
C LEU A 229 -3.54 -9.23 -8.77
N ALA A 230 -4.83 -8.93 -8.98
CA ALA A 230 -5.37 -7.56 -8.91
C ALA A 230 -5.12 -6.92 -7.54
N HIS A 231 -5.43 -7.60 -6.44
CA HIS A 231 -5.15 -7.09 -5.11
C HIS A 231 -3.64 -6.91 -4.84
N THR A 232 -2.81 -7.82 -5.32
CA THR A 232 -1.35 -7.69 -5.19
C THR A 232 -0.84 -6.44 -5.93
N LEU A 233 -1.31 -6.20 -7.16
CA LEU A 233 -0.93 -5.01 -7.92
C LEU A 233 -1.53 -3.73 -7.34
N GLN A 234 -2.74 -3.78 -6.79
CA GLN A 234 -3.39 -2.65 -6.12
C GLN A 234 -2.58 -2.22 -4.90
N GLN A 235 -2.17 -3.15 -4.03
CA GLN A 235 -1.32 -2.84 -2.88
C GLN A 235 0.03 -2.25 -3.30
N GLU A 236 0.64 -2.78 -4.37
CA GLU A 236 1.86 -2.21 -4.92
C GLU A 236 1.62 -0.79 -5.47
N GLY A 237 0.54 -0.56 -6.21
CA GLY A 237 0.14 0.76 -6.71
C GLY A 237 -0.08 1.78 -5.58
N ILE A 238 -0.69 1.37 -4.47
CA ILE A 238 -0.85 2.21 -3.27
C ILE A 238 0.51 2.55 -2.66
N ARG A 239 1.41 1.57 -2.48
CA ARG A 239 2.75 1.81 -1.95
C ARG A 239 3.56 2.78 -2.81
N GLN A 240 3.52 2.62 -4.13
CA GLN A 240 4.18 3.53 -5.07
C GLN A 240 3.57 4.93 -5.01
N THR A 241 2.24 5.03 -4.90
CA THR A 241 1.53 6.30 -4.72
C THR A 241 1.99 7.02 -3.46
N ASP A 242 2.07 6.32 -2.33
CA ASP A 242 2.51 6.91 -1.06
C ASP A 242 3.98 7.34 -1.10
N ALA A 243 4.85 6.57 -1.76
CA ALA A 243 6.24 6.95 -1.97
C ALA A 243 6.40 8.21 -2.85
N VAL A 244 5.62 8.32 -3.92
CA VAL A 244 5.59 9.51 -4.79
C VAL A 244 5.04 10.71 -4.01
N ARG A 245 3.96 10.55 -3.24
CA ARG A 245 3.41 11.63 -2.40
C ARG A 245 4.42 12.12 -1.37
N ALA A 246 5.10 11.21 -0.68
CA ALA A 246 6.12 11.57 0.30
C ALA A 246 7.29 12.33 -0.35
N SER A 247 7.74 11.88 -1.53
CA SER A 247 8.82 12.55 -2.28
C SER A 247 8.38 13.91 -2.80
N PHE A 248 7.17 14.02 -3.33
CA PHE A 248 6.59 15.28 -3.78
C PHE A 248 6.41 16.27 -2.64
N ALA A 249 5.93 15.82 -1.47
CA ALA A 249 5.80 16.66 -0.29
C ALA A 249 7.15 17.18 0.21
N LYS A 250 8.20 16.35 0.19
CA LYS A 250 9.57 16.78 0.49
C LYS A 250 10.05 17.83 -0.50
N TRP A 251 9.91 17.56 -1.80
CA TRP A 251 10.27 18.53 -2.84
C TRP A 251 9.54 19.87 -2.64
N GLN A 252 8.23 19.84 -2.42
CA GLN A 252 7.41 21.04 -2.19
C GLN A 252 7.90 21.81 -0.97
N GLN A 253 8.22 21.12 0.13
CA GLN A 253 8.75 21.75 1.34
C GLN A 253 10.07 22.48 1.06
N HIS A 254 11.02 21.84 0.35
CA HIS A 254 12.30 22.46 0.00
C HIS A 254 12.13 23.63 -0.97
N HIS A 255 11.24 23.49 -1.95
CA HIS A 255 10.88 24.55 -2.88
C HIS A 255 10.33 25.78 -2.13
N ASP A 256 9.37 25.58 -1.22
CA ASP A 256 8.76 26.67 -0.45
C ASP A 256 9.76 27.32 0.51
N GLN A 257 10.65 26.53 1.13
CA GLN A 257 11.74 27.05 1.97
C GLN A 257 12.74 27.89 1.18
N ALA A 258 13.11 27.47 -0.03
CA ALA A 258 13.98 28.25 -0.91
C ALA A 258 13.30 29.55 -1.38
N ALA A 259 12.02 29.49 -1.77
CA ALA A 259 11.24 30.66 -2.14
C ALA A 259 11.16 31.68 -0.99
N GLU A 260 10.90 31.20 0.23
CA GLU A 260 10.84 32.04 1.42
C GLU A 260 12.21 32.65 1.77
N ALA A 261 13.29 31.86 1.71
CA ALA A 261 14.63 32.35 1.96
C ALA A 261 15.02 33.48 0.98
N MET A 262 14.66 33.34 -0.31
CA MET A 262 14.89 34.36 -1.32
C MET A 262 14.02 35.60 -1.09
N ARG A 263 12.74 35.43 -0.78
CA ARG A 263 11.83 36.53 -0.45
C ARG A 263 12.39 37.38 0.70
N ILE A 264 12.79 36.72 1.80
CA ILE A 264 13.41 37.38 2.95
C ILE A 264 14.71 38.09 2.54
N THR A 265 15.56 37.47 1.73
CA THR A 265 16.82 38.07 1.27
C THR A 265 16.57 39.36 0.49
N ARG A 266 15.59 39.34 -0.42
CA ARG A 266 15.18 40.52 -1.19
C ARG A 266 14.60 41.62 -0.31
N GLU A 267 13.77 41.26 0.66
CA GLU A 267 13.21 42.22 1.63
C GLU A 267 14.29 42.86 2.49
N ASN A 268 15.33 42.12 2.88
CA ASN A 268 16.47 42.69 3.60
C ASN A 268 17.24 43.69 2.74
N LEU A 269 17.43 43.42 1.45
CA LEU A 269 18.07 44.39 0.56
C LEU A 269 17.20 45.65 0.36
N ILE A 270 15.88 45.49 0.23
CA ILE A 270 14.95 46.63 0.07
C ILE A 270 14.85 47.47 1.34
N SER A 271 14.90 46.84 2.52
CA SER A 271 14.83 47.52 3.81
C SER A 271 16.17 48.12 4.25
N ALA A 272 17.28 47.68 3.66
CA ALA A 272 18.57 48.32 3.86
C ALA A 272 18.57 49.74 3.27
N ASP A 273 19.30 50.66 3.92
CA ASP A 273 19.46 52.02 3.42
C ASP A 273 20.36 52.04 2.19
N GLN A 274 19.73 51.98 1.01
CA GLN A 274 20.43 51.90 -0.28
C GLN A 274 21.34 53.10 -0.51
N THR A 275 20.93 54.30 -0.07
CA THR A 275 21.73 55.51 -0.25
C THR A 275 23.03 55.41 0.57
N LEU A 276 22.91 54.87 1.79
CA LEU A 276 24.06 54.66 2.67
C LEU A 276 25.02 53.61 2.11
N LEU A 277 24.50 52.48 1.63
CA LEU A 277 25.30 51.40 1.06
C LEU A 277 25.99 51.82 -0.25
N GLU A 278 25.29 52.54 -1.12
CA GLU A 278 25.87 53.09 -2.36
C GLU A 278 27.00 54.08 -2.07
N HIS A 279 26.91 54.82 -0.96
CA HIS A 279 27.93 55.80 -0.59
C HIS A 279 29.17 55.14 0.02
N TYR A 280 29.00 54.29 1.03
CA TYR A 280 30.13 53.76 1.81
C TYR A 280 30.64 52.39 1.33
N ALA A 281 29.85 51.62 0.58
CA ALA A 281 30.26 50.33 0.05
C ALA A 281 29.72 50.02 -1.36
N PRO A 282 29.95 50.91 -2.36
CA PRO A 282 29.34 50.81 -3.68
C PRO A 282 29.65 49.50 -4.42
N LYS A 283 30.86 48.95 -4.25
CA LYS A 283 31.27 47.71 -4.94
C LYS A 283 30.58 46.49 -4.34
N GLN A 284 30.61 46.35 -3.03
CA GLN A 284 30.00 45.24 -2.31
C GLN A 284 28.47 45.26 -2.46
N TYR A 285 27.86 46.44 -2.46
CA TYR A 285 26.42 46.58 -2.72
C TYR A 285 26.04 46.11 -4.13
N ALA A 286 26.80 46.49 -5.16
CA ALA A 286 26.57 46.02 -6.53
C ALA A 286 26.78 44.50 -6.67
N GLU A 287 27.79 43.94 -6.00
CA GLU A 287 28.03 42.49 -5.97
C GLU A 287 26.86 41.73 -5.32
N ILE A 288 26.32 42.22 -4.20
CA ILE A 288 25.15 41.63 -3.54
C ILE A 288 23.92 41.65 -4.47
N GLN A 289 23.68 42.76 -5.18
CA GLN A 289 22.58 42.85 -6.14
C GLN A 289 22.71 41.77 -7.23
N GLN A 290 23.91 41.63 -7.82
CA GLN A 290 24.18 40.59 -8.83
C GLN A 290 24.00 39.18 -8.27
N GLN A 291 24.42 38.93 -7.02
CA GLN A 291 24.24 37.63 -6.38
C GLN A 291 22.76 37.29 -6.15
N ILE A 292 21.93 38.27 -5.77
CA ILE A 292 20.48 38.07 -5.63
C ILE A 292 19.85 37.78 -6.99
N GLU A 293 20.19 38.53 -8.04
CA GLU A 293 19.71 38.25 -9.40
C GLU A 293 20.10 36.84 -9.87
N ALA A 294 21.34 36.42 -9.59
CA ALA A 294 21.81 35.07 -9.92
C ALA A 294 21.05 33.98 -9.14
N LEU A 295 20.69 34.24 -7.88
CA LEU A 295 19.83 33.34 -7.10
C LEU A 295 18.42 33.25 -7.69
N GLU A 296 17.84 34.37 -8.11
CA GLU A 296 16.53 34.41 -8.76
C GLU A 296 16.51 33.57 -10.04
N HIS A 297 17.49 33.75 -10.91
CA HIS A 297 17.63 32.93 -12.11
C HIS A 297 17.86 31.45 -11.81
N SER A 298 18.65 31.14 -10.77
CA SER A 298 18.91 29.75 -10.37
C SER A 298 17.65 29.08 -9.83
N PHE A 299 16.83 29.81 -9.07
CA PHE A 299 15.54 29.33 -8.58
C PHE A 299 14.52 29.11 -9.71
N GLU A 300 14.44 30.04 -10.66
CA GLU A 300 13.61 29.89 -11.87
C GLU A 300 13.98 28.64 -12.67
N ALA A 301 15.28 28.34 -12.79
CA ALA A 301 15.77 27.16 -13.50
C ALA A 301 15.36 25.83 -12.83
N ILE A 302 15.07 25.84 -11.54
CA ILE A 302 14.71 24.64 -10.76
C ILE A 302 13.24 24.63 -10.33
N GLN A 303 12.34 25.34 -11.02
CA GLN A 303 10.90 25.32 -10.69
C GLN A 303 10.21 23.96 -10.93
N SER A 304 10.82 23.10 -11.75
CA SER A 304 10.23 21.78 -12.05
C SER A 304 10.53 20.76 -10.95
N PRO A 305 9.60 19.82 -10.67
CA PRO A 305 9.85 18.73 -9.74
C PRO A 305 11.13 17.97 -10.08
N THR A 306 11.98 17.76 -9.06
CA THR A 306 13.25 17.04 -9.19
C THR A 306 13.53 16.19 -7.95
N HIS A 307 14.28 15.11 -8.13
CA HIS A 307 14.80 14.29 -7.04
C HIS A 307 15.99 14.92 -6.32
N ASP A 308 16.74 15.79 -7.01
CA ASP A 308 17.92 16.41 -6.45
C ASP A 308 17.54 17.61 -5.58
N LEU A 309 17.43 17.37 -4.28
CA LEU A 309 17.09 18.41 -3.29
C LEU A 309 18.29 19.31 -2.95
N THR A 310 19.51 18.92 -3.33
CA THR A 310 20.74 19.65 -2.97
C THR A 310 20.79 21.03 -3.61
N LEU A 311 20.11 21.20 -4.75
CA LEU A 311 19.97 22.49 -5.43
C LEU A 311 19.20 23.49 -4.55
N TYR A 312 18.08 23.07 -3.95
CA TYR A 312 17.31 23.93 -3.04
C TYR A 312 18.07 24.21 -1.74
N GLU A 313 18.75 23.20 -1.18
CA GLU A 313 19.58 23.39 0.03
C GLU A 313 20.70 24.40 -0.23
N THR A 314 21.31 24.37 -1.42
CA THR A 314 22.33 25.34 -1.84
C THR A 314 21.75 26.75 -1.96
N LEU A 315 20.58 26.91 -2.58
CA LEU A 315 19.92 28.23 -2.69
C LEU A 315 19.55 28.80 -1.32
N ILE A 316 19.06 27.95 -0.41
CA ILE A 316 18.75 28.35 0.97
C ILE A 316 20.03 28.81 1.68
N ALA A 317 21.11 28.03 1.60
CA ALA A 317 22.38 28.37 2.23
C ALA A 317 22.97 29.68 1.66
N GLN A 318 22.97 29.86 0.33
CA GLN A 318 23.43 31.08 -0.31
C GLN A 318 22.58 32.30 0.10
N SER A 319 21.26 32.13 0.18
CA SER A 319 20.35 33.19 0.66
C SER A 319 20.69 33.64 2.09
N VAL A 320 21.00 32.69 2.99
CA VAL A 320 21.41 32.98 4.36
C VAL A 320 22.72 33.78 4.40
N VAL A 321 23.73 33.36 3.62
CA VAL A 321 25.03 34.06 3.55
C VAL A 321 24.87 35.48 3.01
N ILE A 322 24.08 35.67 1.96
CA ILE A 322 23.83 37.01 1.40
C ILE A 322 23.12 37.88 2.43
N ARG A 323 22.13 37.35 3.15
CA ARG A 323 21.44 38.09 4.20
C ARG A 323 22.40 38.56 5.30
N GLU A 324 23.28 37.67 5.78
CA GLU A 324 24.29 38.02 6.78
C GLU A 324 25.24 39.11 6.26
N THR A 325 25.61 39.00 4.97
CA THR A 325 26.45 40.00 4.30
C THR A 325 25.76 41.36 4.21
N ILE A 326 24.46 41.41 3.88
CA ILE A 326 23.67 42.67 3.86
C ILE A 326 23.67 43.33 5.24
N VAL A 327 23.39 42.55 6.29
CA VAL A 327 23.36 43.06 7.68
C VAL A 327 24.72 43.59 8.12
N GLN A 328 25.79 42.85 7.80
CA GLN A 328 27.15 43.28 8.10
C GLN A 328 27.50 44.57 7.36
N LEU A 329 27.19 44.63 6.06
CA LEU A 329 27.47 45.79 5.22
C LEU A 329 26.73 47.04 5.71
N GLN A 330 25.47 46.89 6.10
CA GLN A 330 24.68 47.98 6.66
C GLN A 330 25.24 48.45 8.00
N THR A 331 25.65 47.52 8.86
CA THR A 331 26.26 47.86 10.16
C THR A 331 27.54 48.67 9.95
N THR A 332 28.44 48.21 9.08
CA THR A 332 29.66 48.93 8.73
C THR A 332 29.36 50.30 8.11
N ALA A 333 28.42 50.40 7.18
CA ALA A 333 28.08 51.67 6.55
C ALA A 333 27.48 52.69 7.54
N VAL A 334 26.72 52.23 8.55
CA VAL A 334 26.21 53.09 9.64
C VAL A 334 27.36 53.58 10.53
N GLU A 335 28.29 52.69 10.89
CA GLU A 335 29.49 53.06 11.65
C GLU A 335 30.35 54.08 10.88
N ASP A 336 30.52 53.87 9.57
CA ASP A 336 31.32 54.73 8.72
C ASP A 336 30.70 56.12 8.56
N ASP A 337 29.36 56.21 8.49
CA ASP A 337 28.65 57.49 8.48
C ASP A 337 28.76 58.23 9.80
N ALA A 338 28.69 57.51 10.93
CA ALA A 338 28.91 58.09 12.24
C ALA A 338 30.33 58.66 12.37
N LYS A 339 31.36 57.90 11.94
CA LYS A 339 32.76 58.37 11.89
C LYS A 339 32.91 59.58 10.97
N ALA A 340 32.31 59.58 9.78
CA ALA A 340 32.36 60.69 8.86
C ALA A 340 31.71 61.97 9.43
N LYS A 341 30.57 61.84 10.13
CA LYS A 341 29.92 62.95 10.86
C LYS A 341 30.80 63.49 11.99
N GLN A 342 31.38 62.61 12.80
CA GLN A 342 32.31 63.00 13.87
C GLN A 342 33.54 63.73 13.31
N ARG A 343 34.14 63.23 12.23
CA ARG A 343 35.26 63.88 11.56
C ARG A 343 34.91 65.28 11.06
N ARG A 344 33.72 65.49 10.50
CA ARG A 344 33.25 66.84 10.11
C ARG A 344 33.12 67.77 11.31
N GLU A 345 32.75 67.26 12.50
CA GLU A 345 32.74 68.03 13.74
C GLU A 345 34.16 68.42 14.17
N VAL A 346 35.10 67.46 14.18
CA VAL A 346 36.52 67.71 14.50
C VAL A 346 37.10 68.79 13.58
N VAL A 347 36.86 68.70 12.27
CA VAL A 347 37.30 69.70 11.30
C VAL A 347 36.68 71.08 11.59
N ARG A 348 35.40 71.13 11.98
CA ARG A 348 34.73 72.38 12.37
C ARG A 348 35.38 73.01 13.61
N GLU A 349 35.73 72.21 14.61
CA GLU A 349 36.42 72.68 15.81
C GLU A 349 37.85 73.15 15.50
N VAL A 350 38.57 72.46 14.61
CA VAL A 350 39.89 72.89 14.12
C VAL A 350 39.80 74.25 13.42
N VAL A 351 38.83 74.44 12.51
CA VAL A 351 38.62 75.72 11.82
C VAL A 351 38.30 76.82 12.83
N ARG A 352 37.37 76.60 13.77
CA ARG A 352 37.00 77.57 14.80
C ARG A 352 38.19 77.97 15.68
N ALA A 353 39.01 76.99 16.07
CA ALA A 353 40.19 77.25 16.89
C ALA A 353 41.22 78.12 16.14
N LEU A 354 41.48 77.81 14.86
CA LEU A 354 42.42 78.54 14.01
C LEU A 354 41.93 79.96 13.68
N GLU A 355 40.65 80.12 13.34
CA GLU A 355 40.03 81.43 13.12
C GLU A 355 40.06 82.28 14.39
N GLY A 356 39.78 81.68 15.56
CA GLY A 356 39.90 82.33 16.87
C GLY A 356 41.34 82.74 17.24
N MET A 357 42.34 82.24 16.51
CA MET A 357 43.75 82.62 16.60
C MET A 357 44.20 83.57 15.47
N ASN A 358 43.24 84.13 14.72
CA ASN A 358 43.43 85.04 13.59
C ASN A 358 44.14 84.43 12.37
N PHE A 359 43.97 83.14 12.12
CA PHE A 359 44.34 82.53 10.84
C PHE A 359 43.20 82.66 9.83
N ASN A 360 43.55 82.83 8.55
CA ASN A 360 42.63 82.65 7.43
C ASN A 360 42.63 81.16 7.05
N VAL A 361 41.48 80.49 7.14
CA VAL A 361 41.39 79.04 7.01
C VAL A 361 40.64 78.63 5.74
N GLY A 362 41.21 77.69 4.99
CA GLY A 362 40.56 77.02 3.86
C GLY A 362 40.50 75.51 4.10
N VAL A 363 39.35 74.88 3.82
CA VAL A 363 39.14 73.44 3.98
C VAL A 363 38.80 72.79 2.65
N ARG A 364 39.45 71.67 2.34
CA ARG A 364 39.11 70.82 1.19
C ARG A 364 39.29 69.35 1.53
N LEU A 365 38.59 68.47 0.82
CA LEU A 365 38.88 67.04 0.84
C LEU A 365 40.10 66.74 -0.03
N ALA A 366 40.89 65.74 0.35
CA ALA A 366 41.98 65.22 -0.47
C ALA A 366 41.45 64.59 -1.78
N ASP A 367 40.39 63.78 -1.68
CA ASP A 367 39.57 63.29 -2.79
C ASP A 367 38.09 63.60 -2.51
N LYS A 368 37.41 64.18 -3.50
CA LYS A 368 35.98 64.54 -3.39
C LYS A 368 35.05 63.36 -3.61
N ASN A 369 35.54 62.28 -4.21
CA ASN A 369 34.76 61.10 -4.57
C ASN A 369 34.92 59.95 -3.58
N ASP A 370 35.85 60.07 -2.63
CA ASP A 370 36.08 59.06 -1.60
C ASP A 370 35.49 59.52 -0.26
N PRO A 371 34.44 58.85 0.26
CA PRO A 371 33.86 59.19 1.56
C PRO A 371 34.85 59.01 2.73
N PHE A 372 35.90 58.21 2.54
CA PHE A 372 36.94 57.98 3.53
C PHE A 372 38.08 59.01 3.44
N SER A 373 38.10 59.89 2.42
CA SER A 373 39.16 60.88 2.20
C SER A 373 39.42 61.78 3.41
N ASP A 374 40.69 62.04 3.68
CA ASP A 374 41.15 63.03 4.66
C ASP A 374 40.65 64.45 4.34
N PHE A 375 40.49 65.26 5.38
CA PHE A 375 40.32 66.71 5.26
C PHE A 375 41.67 67.41 5.33
N LEU A 376 41.91 68.29 4.37
CA LEU A 376 43.07 69.17 4.32
C LEU A 376 42.63 70.58 4.72
N VAL A 377 43.24 71.10 5.77
CA VAL A 377 42.98 72.43 6.31
C VAL A 377 44.25 73.27 6.11
N ALA A 378 44.17 74.27 5.25
CA ALA A 378 45.23 75.24 5.06
C ALA A 378 44.91 76.48 5.90
N ALA A 379 45.86 76.95 6.70
CA ALA A 379 45.68 78.09 7.59
C ALA A 379 46.85 79.07 7.46
N GLY A 380 46.59 80.26 6.93
CA GLY A 380 47.59 81.30 6.71
C GLY A 380 47.33 82.54 7.56
N ARG A 381 48.37 83.09 8.18
CA ARG A 381 48.31 84.39 8.87
C ARG A 381 48.70 85.54 7.94
N PRO A 382 48.16 86.75 8.15
CA PRO A 382 48.62 87.97 7.45
C PRO A 382 50.12 88.26 7.67
N SER A 383 50.72 87.75 8.75
CA SER A 383 52.15 87.85 9.05
C SER A 383 53.04 86.90 8.25
N GLY A 384 52.47 86.06 7.37
CA GLY A 384 53.19 85.14 6.48
C GLY A 384 53.29 83.69 6.97
N GLN A 385 52.88 83.37 8.21
CA GLN A 385 52.96 82.00 8.74
C GLN A 385 51.86 81.11 8.13
N GLU A 386 52.24 80.00 7.51
CA GLU A 386 51.32 79.04 6.88
C GLU A 386 51.41 77.64 7.52
N TRP A 387 50.25 77.11 7.89
CA TRP A 387 50.06 75.78 8.46
C TRP A 387 49.22 74.92 7.54
N SER A 388 49.64 73.66 7.39
CA SER A 388 48.89 72.63 6.69
C SER A 388 48.51 71.54 7.68
N LEU A 389 47.22 71.39 7.95
CA LEU A 389 46.69 70.35 8.81
C LEU A 389 45.95 69.30 7.96
N ARG A 390 46.07 68.05 8.37
CA ARG A 390 45.35 66.90 7.81
C ARG A 390 44.59 66.22 8.92
N VAL A 391 43.27 66.16 8.80
CA VAL A 391 42.42 65.35 9.69
C VAL A 391 42.12 64.04 8.97
N ASP A 392 42.68 62.95 9.48
CA ASP A 392 42.50 61.63 8.89
C ASP A 392 41.10 61.05 9.18
N TYR A 393 40.78 59.91 8.55
CA TYR A 393 39.51 59.22 8.77
C TYR A 393 39.25 58.83 10.23
N GLU A 394 40.30 58.42 10.95
CA GLU A 394 40.25 58.04 12.37
C GLU A 394 40.34 59.26 13.30
N GLN A 395 40.11 60.47 12.75
CA GLN A 395 39.99 61.73 13.47
C GLN A 395 41.30 62.23 14.09
N HIS A 396 42.44 61.69 13.69
CA HIS A 396 43.75 62.19 14.08
C HIS A 396 44.12 63.42 13.26
N ILE A 397 44.62 64.44 13.95
CA ILE A 397 45.09 65.67 13.33
C ILE A 397 46.60 65.60 13.18
N HIS A 398 47.07 65.62 11.94
CA HIS A 398 48.47 65.82 11.57
C HIS A 398 48.68 67.27 11.16
N MET A 399 49.81 67.86 11.49
CA MET A 399 50.10 69.26 11.20
C MET A 399 51.54 69.42 10.73
N GLU A 400 51.70 70.18 9.65
CA GLU A 400 52.96 70.61 9.07
C GLU A 400 53.01 72.14 9.01
N THR A 401 54.20 72.72 9.15
CA THR A 401 54.43 74.17 9.05
C THR A 401 55.42 74.45 7.91
N GLU A 402 55.03 75.27 6.93
CA GLU A 402 55.81 75.43 5.68
C GLU A 402 56.98 76.43 5.78
N ASP A 403 57.04 77.25 6.82
CA ASP A 403 58.08 78.27 6.95
C ASP A 403 59.19 77.93 7.94
N GLY A 404 60.43 78.19 7.50
CA GLY A 404 61.66 78.13 8.30
C GLY A 404 61.76 79.15 9.44
N THR A 405 60.71 79.89 9.76
CA THR A 405 60.62 80.79 10.92
C THR A 405 60.26 80.00 12.19
N HIS A 406 61.21 79.16 12.62
CA HIS A 406 61.14 78.38 13.86
C HIS A 406 61.41 79.24 15.10
N GLY A 407 60.53 80.22 15.35
CA GLY A 407 60.57 81.11 16.51
C GLY A 407 59.76 80.60 17.70
N ALA A 408 59.99 81.19 18.88
CA ALA A 408 59.23 80.90 20.11
C ALA A 408 57.72 81.13 19.95
N ASP A 409 57.33 82.03 19.04
CA ASP A 409 55.92 82.34 18.73
C ASP A 409 55.20 81.17 18.05
N CYS A 410 55.87 80.41 17.18
CA CYS A 410 55.29 79.21 16.55
C CYS A 410 55.02 78.11 17.59
N VAL A 411 55.94 77.90 18.54
CA VAL A 411 55.75 76.91 19.61
C VAL A 411 54.60 77.33 20.53
N LYS A 412 54.47 78.63 20.81
CA LYS A 412 53.37 79.17 21.59
C LYS A 412 52.03 78.99 20.87
N ASP A 413 51.94 79.39 19.61
CA ASP A 413 50.71 79.26 18.83
C ASP A 413 50.28 77.78 18.70
N VAL A 414 51.22 76.84 18.53
CA VAL A 414 50.88 75.41 18.50
C VAL A 414 50.34 74.92 19.85
N LYS A 415 50.93 75.36 20.98
CA LYS A 415 50.41 75.03 22.32
C LYS A 415 49.05 75.66 22.59
N ASP A 416 48.84 76.89 22.13
CA ASP A 416 47.56 77.59 22.25
C ASP A 416 46.48 76.87 21.42
N LEU A 417 46.82 76.34 20.24
CA LEU A 417 45.93 75.48 19.44
C LEU A 417 45.63 74.17 20.16
N GLN A 418 46.64 73.46 20.68
CA GLN A 418 46.47 72.23 21.46
C GLN A 418 45.51 72.45 22.64
N GLN A 419 45.72 73.50 23.42
CA GLN A 419 44.90 73.82 24.58
C GLN A 419 43.44 74.14 24.20
N ARG A 420 43.22 74.86 23.09
CA ARG A 420 41.87 75.17 22.59
C ARG A 420 41.13 73.92 22.11
N LEU A 421 41.82 73.03 21.39
CA LEU A 421 41.25 71.78 20.91
C LEU A 421 40.97 70.80 22.05
N GLU A 422 41.88 70.68 23.02
CA GLU A 422 41.66 69.85 24.22
C GLU A 422 40.46 70.36 25.04
N GLY A 423 40.25 71.68 25.10
CA GLY A 423 39.10 72.30 25.77
C GLY A 423 37.74 71.91 25.19
N VAL A 424 37.71 71.39 23.95
CA VAL A 424 36.50 70.87 23.28
C VAL A 424 36.57 69.36 23.04
N GLY A 425 37.53 68.67 23.67
CA GLY A 425 37.68 67.21 23.60
C GLY A 425 38.34 66.68 22.32
N VAL A 426 39.02 67.53 21.55
CA VAL A 426 39.74 67.16 20.33
C VAL A 426 41.24 67.05 20.63
N HIS A 427 41.83 65.88 20.39
CA HIS A 427 43.25 65.65 20.64
C HIS A 427 44.11 65.92 19.39
N LEU A 428 45.10 66.80 19.53
CA LEU A 428 46.06 67.12 18.47
C LEU A 428 47.38 66.35 18.69
N ASN A 429 47.54 65.24 17.97
CA ASN A 429 48.76 64.43 17.98
C ASN A 429 49.82 65.02 17.04
N MET A 430 50.76 65.78 17.60
CA MET A 430 51.89 66.32 16.84
C MET A 430 52.85 65.21 16.41
N THR A 431 52.81 64.84 15.13
CA THR A 431 53.63 63.76 14.56
C THR A 431 54.98 64.21 14.03
N ASP A 432 55.19 65.52 13.78
CA ASP A 432 56.50 66.03 13.36
C ASP A 432 56.88 67.34 14.08
N TRP A 433 57.73 67.23 15.10
CA TRP A 433 58.46 68.35 15.69
C TRP A 433 59.72 68.72 14.88
N GLY A 434 59.92 68.08 13.73
CA GLY A 434 61.19 67.95 13.03
C GLY A 434 61.91 69.25 12.72
N ARG A 435 61.24 70.39 12.81
CA ARG A 435 61.86 71.71 12.63
C ARG A 435 61.55 72.76 13.71
N ALA A 436 60.55 72.59 14.58
CA ALA A 436 60.11 73.62 15.53
C ALA A 436 60.84 73.66 16.89
N ASN A 437 61.74 72.71 17.18
CA ASN A 437 62.53 72.72 18.42
C ASN A 437 63.94 73.30 18.19
N PRO A 438 64.25 74.53 18.68
CA PRO A 438 65.59 75.11 18.55
C PRO A 438 66.69 74.34 19.31
N ASN A 439 66.32 73.40 20.20
CA ASN A 439 67.25 72.57 20.97
C ASN A 439 67.42 71.15 20.40
N ARG A 440 66.90 70.84 19.21
CA ARG A 440 67.23 69.56 18.57
C ARG A 440 68.67 69.62 18.03
N PRO A 441 69.58 68.70 18.39
CA PRO A 441 70.86 68.62 17.72
C PRO A 441 70.60 68.44 16.22
N LYS A 442 71.23 69.28 15.39
CA LYS A 442 71.18 69.12 13.94
C LYS A 442 71.47 67.65 13.60
N PRO A 443 70.69 67.01 12.72
CA PRO A 443 71.05 65.68 12.25
C PRO A 443 72.39 65.82 11.51
N GLY A 444 73.47 65.43 12.17
CA GLY A 444 74.72 65.13 11.49
C GLY A 444 74.44 63.93 10.58
N ASN A 445 74.67 64.11 9.28
CA ASN A 445 74.74 63.08 8.24
C ASN A 445 74.37 61.66 8.70
N GLY A 446 73.08 61.41 8.85
CA GLY A 446 72.52 60.12 9.25
C GLY A 446 71.51 59.57 8.25
N ALA A 447 71.47 60.13 7.04
CA ALA A 447 70.54 59.74 5.97
C ALA A 447 70.84 58.36 5.35
N GLU A 448 71.61 57.51 6.02
CA GLU A 448 72.03 56.20 5.49
C GLU A 448 71.57 54.98 6.31
N LYS A 449 70.90 55.17 7.47
CA LYS A 449 70.41 54.01 8.27
C LYS A 449 68.91 53.69 8.14
N ASP A 450 68.07 54.64 7.73
CA ASP A 450 66.61 54.37 7.62
C ASP A 450 66.19 53.73 6.29
N LYS A 451 67.15 53.44 5.40
CA LYS A 451 66.91 52.67 4.17
C LYS A 451 67.01 51.15 4.38
N GLU A 452 67.48 50.69 5.54
CA GLU A 452 67.65 49.25 5.82
C GLU A 452 66.45 48.63 6.56
N GLU A 453 65.65 49.41 7.30
CA GLU A 453 64.44 48.89 7.97
C GLU A 453 63.18 48.84 7.08
N LYS A 454 63.15 49.57 5.95
CA LYS A 454 62.01 49.51 5.00
C LYS A 454 62.03 48.33 4.01
N LYS A 455 62.99 47.41 4.12
CA LYS A 455 63.00 46.18 3.32
C LYS A 455 62.33 44.98 3.99
N ASN A 456 61.96 45.04 5.28
CA ASN A 456 61.44 43.88 6.02
C ASN A 456 59.92 43.84 6.25
N TYR A 457 59.12 44.74 5.63
CA TYR A 457 57.66 44.74 5.76
C TYR A 457 56.89 44.49 4.45
N LEU A 458 57.55 43.97 3.41
CA LEU A 458 56.89 43.54 2.18
C LEU A 458 57.19 42.05 1.92
N SER A 459 56.42 41.18 2.58
CA SER A 459 56.07 39.85 2.07
C SER A 459 54.82 39.35 2.80
N PRO A 460 53.67 39.24 2.11
CA PRO A 460 52.51 38.55 2.67
C PRO A 460 52.78 37.05 2.64
N GLY A 461 52.85 36.44 3.82
CA GLY A 461 52.83 34.99 3.98
C GLY A 461 51.45 34.46 3.63
N VAL A 462 51.26 34.11 2.37
CA VAL A 462 50.31 33.09 1.95
C VAL A 462 50.84 31.75 2.45
N ASN A 463 50.03 30.99 3.17
CA ASN A 463 50.17 29.53 3.23
C ASN A 463 48.86 28.88 3.73
N PRO A 464 48.67 27.59 3.39
CA PRO A 464 47.44 27.02 2.81
C PRO A 464 46.31 26.70 3.79
#